data_AF-A0A2Z6QF88-F1
#
_entry.id   AF-A0A2Z6QF88-F1
#
_cell.length_a   1.000
_cell.length_b   1.000
_cell.length_c   1.000
_cell.angle_alpha   90.00
_cell.angle_beta   90.00
_cell.angle_gamma   90.00
#
_symmetry.space_group_name_H-M   'P 1'
#
loop_
_entity.id
_entity.type
_entity.pdbx_description
1 polymer ?
#
loop_
_entity_poly.entity_id
_entity_poly.type
_entity_poly.pdbx_seq_one_letter_code
_entity_poly.pdbx_strand_id
1 'polypeptide(L)'
;MDSDINTNGLDCYNEETHPLYQLLKKQATEFELFGQRLRTEIQNSYQEFIKLQQQQEQEETNQINHETSAEFQRTQQFINELTNLGNSQTELIESLKSRVEELETESLIKNQDIKKLRQDLELNKLRIKKSDTKGKSDVKGKSDTKGKSVDIGDKFNSTDHEEIWNYEGLSWEEVMNENLLNISKSTHNESSSSNHFSSSSQFNSLPKEKSENLFIINQIHARVQKIVNNRESVGKKLKKKNFKILAKDFAINDLKQYTKSDIFKSLKENVKGHIRRLVELNMNNPNYSMRPINNAFSRPFFSQINSFPQENQEISPILEHLHSRIQYIIKQKEIDKLRVRLKHFKTLLQSSSLNNLIKYTKTNMFNSLDNNSKRLLNLLIYEALSKEFNRQNIILSQNMDEYITRGVIPELPHGYKNYIEYEKSDMFIRLNKALKARVVKLAMLEKRIIV
;
A
#
# COMPACT_ATOMS: atom_id res chain seq x y z
N MET A 1 -0.81 105.62 -71.25
CA MET A 1 -0.85 104.35 -72.00
C MET A 1 -1.26 103.31 -71.00
N ASP A 2 -2.55 103.34 -70.68
CA ASP A 2 -3.25 102.39 -69.83
C ASP A 2 -3.54 101.14 -70.65
N SER A 3 -3.43 99.98 -70.03
CA SER A 3 -3.99 98.74 -70.58
C SER A 3 -4.47 97.90 -69.41
N ASP A 4 -5.71 98.18 -69.02
CA ASP A 4 -6.54 97.30 -68.21
C ASP A 4 -6.66 95.92 -68.88
N ILE A 5 -6.22 94.87 -68.19
CA ILE A 5 -6.54 93.50 -68.58
C ILE A 5 -7.69 93.02 -67.71
N ASN A 6 -8.83 93.01 -68.39
CA ASN A 6 -10.16 92.56 -68.01
C ASN A 6 -10.15 91.10 -67.54
N THR A 7 -10.39 90.89 -66.24
CA THR A 7 -10.79 89.59 -65.66
C THR A 7 -12.28 89.40 -65.90
N ASN A 8 -12.67 88.54 -66.84
CA ASN A 8 -14.02 88.01 -66.90
C ASN A 8 -14.07 86.64 -67.58
N GLY A 9 -14.68 85.69 -66.88
CA GLY A 9 -15.46 84.62 -67.51
C GLY A 9 -14.76 83.29 -67.73
N LEU A 10 -14.36 82.60 -66.66
CA LEU A 10 -14.34 81.13 -66.69
C LEU A 10 -15.29 80.64 -65.61
N ASP A 11 -16.56 80.49 -66.01
CA ASP A 11 -17.63 79.96 -65.19
C ASP A 11 -17.24 78.60 -64.60
N CYS A 12 -17.37 78.52 -63.27
CA CYS A 12 -17.26 77.32 -62.48
C CYS A 12 -18.18 76.20 -63.02
N TYR A 13 -17.58 75.13 -63.53
CA TYR A 13 -18.27 73.85 -63.58
C TYR A 13 -18.48 73.37 -62.15
N ASN A 14 -19.71 73.48 -61.64
CA ASN A 14 -20.10 72.91 -60.36
C ASN A 14 -19.97 71.38 -60.42
N GLU A 15 -18.87 70.82 -59.92
CA GLU A 15 -18.62 69.38 -59.84
C GLU A 15 -19.73 68.62 -59.08
N GLU A 16 -20.52 69.32 -58.25
CA GLU A 16 -21.61 68.75 -57.45
C GLU A 16 -22.85 68.31 -58.25
N THR A 17 -23.05 68.82 -59.47
CA THR A 17 -24.18 68.42 -60.33
C THR A 17 -23.84 67.30 -61.32
N HIS A 18 -22.58 66.85 -61.38
CA HIS A 18 -22.19 65.78 -62.28
C HIS A 18 -22.75 64.42 -61.79
N PRO A 19 -23.55 63.69 -62.57
CA PRO A 19 -24.20 62.44 -62.13
C PRO A 19 -23.23 61.37 -61.63
N LEU A 20 -22.02 61.30 -62.22
CA LEU A 20 -20.96 60.40 -61.78
C LEU A 20 -20.44 60.74 -60.37
N TYR A 21 -20.33 62.04 -60.06
CA TYR A 21 -19.86 62.51 -58.74
C TYR A 21 -20.88 62.17 -57.66
N GLN A 22 -22.17 62.35 -57.94
CA GLN A 22 -23.25 61.96 -57.03
C GLN A 22 -23.29 60.45 -56.79
N LEU A 23 -23.06 59.64 -57.83
CA LEU A 23 -22.97 58.19 -57.70
C LEU A 23 -21.77 57.75 -56.83
N LEU A 24 -20.59 58.33 -57.07
CA LEU A 24 -19.38 58.05 -56.29
C LEU A 24 -19.56 58.47 -54.82
N LYS A 25 -20.15 59.64 -54.58
CA LYS A 25 -20.48 60.13 -53.23
C LYS A 25 -21.44 59.17 -52.52
N LYS A 26 -22.48 58.69 -53.22
CA LYS A 26 -23.43 57.71 -52.67
C LYS A 26 -22.73 56.38 -52.34
N GLN A 27 -21.92 55.85 -53.23
CA GLN A 27 -21.17 54.61 -52.98
C GLN A 27 -20.21 54.75 -51.80
N ALA A 28 -19.47 55.85 -51.71
CA ALA A 28 -18.58 56.12 -50.59
C ALA A 28 -19.34 56.14 -49.25
N THR A 29 -20.51 56.78 -49.20
CA THR A 29 -21.35 56.78 -47.99
C THR A 29 -21.89 55.40 -47.64
N GLU A 30 -22.27 54.59 -48.63
CA GLU A 30 -22.74 53.21 -48.39
C GLU A 30 -21.61 52.31 -47.85
N PHE A 31 -20.39 52.45 -48.39
CA PHE A 31 -19.21 51.73 -47.89
C PHE A 31 -18.86 52.14 -46.46
N GLU A 32 -18.93 53.43 -46.13
CA GLU A 32 -18.67 53.92 -44.78
C GLU A 32 -19.71 53.36 -43.78
N LEU A 33 -20.99 53.42 -44.14
CA LEU A 33 -22.07 52.84 -43.34
C LEU A 33 -21.92 51.32 -43.16
N PHE A 34 -21.51 50.61 -44.22
CA PHE A 34 -21.20 49.19 -44.15
C PHE A 34 -20.05 48.90 -43.18
N GLY A 35 -18.96 49.66 -43.26
CA GLY A 35 -17.82 49.53 -42.34
C GLY A 35 -18.21 49.74 -40.87
N GLN A 36 -19.08 50.72 -40.60
CA GLN A 36 -19.60 50.97 -39.24
C GLN A 36 -20.47 49.81 -38.73
N ARG A 37 -21.34 49.25 -39.58
CA ARG A 37 -22.15 48.07 -39.24
C ARG A 37 -21.28 46.86 -38.93
N LEU A 38 -20.32 46.56 -39.81
CA LEU A 38 -19.40 45.44 -39.65
C LEU A 38 -18.59 45.55 -38.35
N ARG A 39 -18.08 46.76 -38.04
CA ARG A 39 -17.36 47.01 -36.79
C ARG A 39 -18.22 46.72 -35.57
N THR A 40 -19.47 47.16 -35.59
CA THR A 40 -20.43 46.96 -34.50
C THR A 40 -20.79 45.49 -34.35
N GLU A 41 -20.97 44.78 -35.44
CA GLU A 41 -21.28 43.35 -35.45
C GLU A 41 -20.13 42.49 -34.90
N ILE A 42 -18.89 42.78 -35.30
CA ILE A 42 -17.69 42.12 -34.74
C ILE A 42 -17.57 42.40 -33.25
N GLN A 43 -17.77 43.65 -32.82
CA GLN A 43 -17.70 44.02 -31.41
C GLN A 43 -18.77 43.30 -30.59
N ASN A 44 -20.00 43.23 -31.09
CA ASN A 44 -21.10 42.53 -30.42
C ASN A 44 -20.84 41.02 -30.33
N SER A 45 -20.40 40.40 -31.44
CA SER A 45 -20.05 38.98 -31.46
C SER A 45 -18.95 38.64 -30.45
N TYR A 46 -17.92 39.49 -30.35
CA TYR A 46 -16.87 39.29 -29.36
C TYR A 46 -17.38 39.42 -27.92
N GLN A 47 -18.26 40.38 -27.64
CA GLN A 47 -18.87 40.53 -26.32
C GLN A 47 -19.75 39.33 -25.94
N GLU A 48 -20.51 38.77 -26.89
CA GLU A 48 -21.28 37.54 -26.67
C GLU A 48 -20.38 36.34 -26.40
N PHE A 49 -19.27 36.20 -27.14
CA PHE A 49 -18.29 35.16 -26.90
C PHE A 49 -17.72 35.22 -25.47
N ILE A 50 -17.33 36.41 -25.00
CA ILE A 50 -16.82 36.60 -23.63
C ILE A 50 -17.89 36.23 -22.59
N LYS A 51 -19.16 36.61 -22.81
CA LYS A 51 -20.26 36.24 -21.91
C LYS A 51 -20.48 34.73 -21.84
N LEU A 52 -20.47 34.05 -22.99
CA LEU A 52 -20.60 32.59 -23.06
C LEU A 52 -19.45 31.87 -22.33
N GLN A 53 -18.22 32.36 -22.50
CA GLN A 53 -17.06 31.81 -21.80
C GLN A 53 -17.19 31.95 -20.27
N GLN A 54 -17.62 33.12 -19.79
CA GLN A 54 -17.84 33.34 -18.36
C GLN A 54 -18.98 32.49 -17.80
N GLN A 55 -20.06 32.29 -18.56
CA GLN A 55 -21.17 31.45 -18.15
C GLN A 55 -20.73 29.97 -18.03
N GLN A 56 -19.92 29.49 -18.97
CA GLN A 56 -19.38 28.13 -18.94
C GLN A 56 -18.46 27.90 -17.72
N GLU A 57 -17.60 28.87 -17.38
CA GLU A 57 -16.76 28.81 -16.18
C GLU A 57 -17.58 28.81 -14.88
N GLN A 58 -18.70 29.54 -14.84
CA GLN A 58 -19.62 29.54 -13.68
C GLN A 58 -20.39 28.22 -13.53
N GLU A 59 -20.79 27.60 -14.63
CA GLU A 59 -21.46 26.29 -14.60
C GLU A 59 -20.50 25.16 -14.19
N GLU A 60 -19.25 25.18 -14.66
CA GLU A 60 -18.22 24.22 -14.25
C GLU A 60 -17.85 24.36 -12.76
N THR A 61 -17.71 25.58 -12.25
CA THR A 61 -17.39 25.82 -10.82
C THR A 61 -18.53 25.40 -9.89
N ASN A 62 -19.79 25.61 -10.28
CA ASN A 62 -20.95 25.21 -9.47
C ASN A 62 -21.14 23.69 -9.41
N GLN A 63 -20.85 22.96 -10.50
CA GLN A 63 -20.89 21.48 -10.50
C GLN A 63 -19.78 20.88 -9.64
N ILE A 64 -18.55 21.39 -9.76
CA ILE A 64 -17.40 20.91 -8.99
C ILE A 64 -17.59 21.10 -7.48
N ASN A 65 -18.16 22.23 -7.06
CA ASN A 65 -18.40 22.52 -5.63
C ASN A 65 -19.49 21.65 -4.99
N HIS A 66 -20.54 21.29 -5.74
CA HIS A 66 -21.63 20.47 -5.21
C HIS A 66 -21.25 18.98 -5.14
N GLU A 67 -20.44 18.50 -6.08
CA GLU A 67 -19.96 17.11 -6.12
C GLU A 67 -18.86 16.86 -5.06
N THR A 68 -17.93 17.80 -4.89
CA THR A 68 -16.89 17.71 -3.83
C THR A 68 -17.46 17.85 -2.42
N SER A 69 -18.50 18.65 -2.20
CA SER A 69 -19.17 18.76 -0.89
C SER A 69 -19.91 17.47 -0.50
N ALA A 70 -20.61 16.86 -1.45
CA ALA A 70 -21.31 15.59 -1.22
C ALA A 70 -20.34 14.42 -1.02
N GLU A 71 -19.24 14.37 -1.78
CA GLU A 71 -18.19 13.35 -1.62
C GLU A 71 -17.43 13.50 -0.29
N PHE A 72 -17.18 14.74 0.14
CA PHE A 72 -16.61 15.04 1.44
C PHE A 72 -17.53 14.59 2.59
N GLN A 73 -18.83 14.87 2.50
CA GLN A 73 -19.81 14.40 3.51
C GLN A 73 -19.89 12.88 3.59
N ARG A 74 -19.90 12.16 2.46
CA ARG A 74 -19.87 10.69 2.45
C ARG A 74 -18.58 10.15 3.07
N THR A 75 -17.45 10.78 2.78
CA THR A 75 -16.15 10.37 3.34
C THR A 75 -16.13 10.56 4.85
N GLN A 76 -16.71 11.64 5.37
CA GLN A 76 -16.84 11.88 6.81
C GLN A 76 -17.77 10.86 7.49
N GLN A 77 -18.90 10.51 6.87
CA GLN A 77 -19.78 9.45 7.37
C GLN A 77 -19.04 8.11 7.47
N PHE A 78 -18.30 7.74 6.42
CA PHE A 78 -17.52 6.51 6.40
C PHE A 78 -16.41 6.46 7.46
N ILE A 79 -15.75 7.59 7.72
CA ILE A 79 -14.73 7.71 8.79
C ILE A 79 -15.38 7.51 10.17
N ASN A 80 -16.55 8.10 10.40
CA ASN A 80 -17.26 7.94 11.68
C ASN A 80 -17.71 6.49 11.90
N GLU A 81 -18.21 5.82 10.87
CA GLU A 81 -18.56 4.39 10.93
C GLU A 81 -17.34 3.51 11.25
N LEU A 82 -16.20 3.75 10.58
CA LEU A 82 -14.95 3.05 10.86
C LEU A 82 -14.45 3.27 12.29
N THR A 83 -14.60 4.49 12.80
CA THR A 83 -14.17 4.85 14.16
C THR A 83 -15.05 4.14 15.20
N ASN A 84 -16.37 4.15 14.99
CA ASN A 84 -17.31 3.43 15.86
C ASN A 84 -17.07 1.92 15.84
N LEU A 85 -16.79 1.34 14.66
CA LEU A 85 -16.43 -0.06 14.54
C LEU A 85 -15.13 -0.39 15.27
N GLY A 86 -14.11 0.46 15.15
CA GLY A 86 -12.83 0.30 15.85
C GLY A 86 -12.99 0.36 17.37
N ASN A 87 -13.84 1.26 17.86
CA ASN A 87 -14.15 1.37 19.29
C ASN A 87 -14.86 0.11 19.79
N SER A 88 -15.88 -0.37 19.08
CA SER A 88 -16.60 -1.61 19.44
C SER A 88 -15.69 -2.84 19.42
N GLN A 89 -14.79 -2.94 18.44
CA GLN A 89 -13.79 -4.02 18.42
C GLN A 89 -12.82 -3.94 19.61
N THR A 90 -12.43 -2.73 20.02
CA THR A 90 -11.55 -2.54 21.17
C THR A 90 -12.24 -2.95 22.47
N GLU A 91 -13.52 -2.59 22.65
CA GLU A 91 -14.33 -3.02 23.79
C GLU A 91 -14.47 -4.54 23.85
N LEU A 92 -14.72 -5.19 22.72
CA LEU A 92 -14.79 -6.65 22.64
C LEU A 92 -13.45 -7.31 23.03
N ILE A 93 -12.33 -6.77 22.55
CA ILE A 93 -11.00 -7.27 22.88
C ILE A 93 -10.76 -7.16 24.39
N GLU A 94 -11.12 -6.04 25.01
CA GLU A 94 -10.91 -5.84 26.45
C GLU A 94 -11.81 -6.74 27.29
N SER A 95 -13.06 -6.94 26.86
CA SER A 95 -13.97 -7.92 27.48
C SER A 95 -13.41 -9.34 27.41
N LEU A 96 -12.87 -9.76 26.26
CA LEU A 96 -12.27 -11.08 26.10
C LEU A 96 -11.03 -11.27 26.97
N LYS A 97 -10.15 -10.25 27.06
CA LYS A 97 -8.98 -10.31 27.94
C LYS A 97 -9.38 -10.49 29.41
N SER A 98 -10.34 -9.71 29.88
CA SER A 98 -10.85 -9.82 31.25
C SER A 98 -11.41 -11.21 31.54
N ARG A 99 -12.17 -11.79 30.59
CA ARG A 99 -12.69 -13.16 30.75
C ARG A 99 -11.58 -14.23 30.76
N VAL A 100 -10.52 -14.05 29.98
CA VAL A 100 -9.36 -14.96 30.01
C VAL A 100 -8.66 -14.90 31.36
N GLU A 101 -8.41 -13.70 31.88
CA GLU A 101 -7.80 -13.51 33.19
C GLU A 101 -8.63 -14.16 34.31
N GLU A 102 -9.95 -13.97 34.29
CA GLU A 102 -10.87 -14.61 35.24
C GLU A 102 -10.75 -16.15 35.18
N LEU A 103 -10.78 -16.74 33.98
CA LEU A 103 -10.66 -18.19 33.80
C LEU A 103 -9.30 -18.73 34.25
N GLU A 104 -8.22 -17.98 34.06
CA GLU A 104 -6.89 -18.33 34.55
C GLU A 104 -6.86 -18.36 36.09
N THR A 105 -7.47 -17.37 36.74
CA THR A 105 -7.55 -17.34 38.21
C THR A 105 -8.43 -18.47 38.76
N GLU A 106 -9.60 -18.72 38.17
CA GLU A 106 -10.46 -19.85 38.55
C GLU A 106 -9.75 -21.19 38.40
N SER A 107 -9.02 -21.39 37.30
CA SER A 107 -8.25 -22.59 37.04
C SER A 107 -7.17 -22.79 38.10
N LEU A 108 -6.46 -21.73 38.47
CA LEU A 108 -5.45 -21.77 39.53
C LEU A 108 -6.06 -22.17 40.88
N ILE A 109 -7.21 -21.60 41.25
CA ILE A 109 -7.93 -21.91 42.49
C ILE A 109 -8.37 -23.38 42.50
N LYS A 110 -9.04 -23.84 41.43
CA LYS A 110 -9.49 -25.24 41.29
C LYS A 110 -8.34 -26.22 41.40
N ASN A 111 -7.19 -25.90 40.80
CA ASN A 111 -5.98 -26.73 40.91
C ASN A 111 -5.43 -26.80 42.35
N GLN A 112 -5.48 -25.70 43.10
CA GLN A 112 -5.09 -25.69 44.51
C GLN A 112 -6.03 -26.54 45.37
N ASP A 113 -7.34 -26.46 45.13
CA ASP A 113 -8.33 -27.24 45.88
C ASP A 113 -8.21 -28.74 45.58
N ILE A 114 -7.99 -29.13 44.33
CA ILE A 114 -7.70 -30.52 43.95
C ILE A 114 -6.45 -31.03 44.69
N LYS A 115 -5.41 -30.20 44.79
CA LYS A 115 -4.18 -30.55 45.51
C LYS A 115 -4.43 -30.78 47.00
N LYS A 116 -5.25 -29.95 47.65
CA LYS A 116 -5.67 -30.14 49.04
C LYS A 116 -6.47 -31.44 49.23
N LEU A 117 -7.47 -31.68 48.39
CA LEU A 117 -8.28 -32.90 48.45
C LEU A 117 -7.43 -34.17 48.31
N ARG A 118 -6.44 -34.16 47.42
CA ARG A 118 -5.48 -35.27 47.28
C ARG A 118 -4.68 -35.50 48.56
N GLN A 119 -4.24 -34.44 49.25
CA GLN A 119 -3.53 -34.55 50.52
C GLN A 119 -4.43 -35.13 51.62
N ASP A 120 -5.68 -34.66 51.73
CA ASP A 120 -6.65 -35.14 52.71
C ASP A 120 -6.99 -36.62 52.51
N LEU A 121 -7.11 -37.06 51.25
CA LEU A 121 -7.32 -38.47 50.92
C LEU A 121 -6.13 -39.35 51.36
N GLU A 122 -4.89 -38.92 51.13
CA GLU A 122 -3.71 -39.65 51.59
C GLU A 122 -3.63 -39.72 53.13
N LEU A 123 -3.97 -38.63 53.83
CA LEU A 123 -4.06 -38.63 55.30
C LEU A 123 -5.13 -39.59 55.81
N ASN A 124 -6.31 -39.63 55.18
CA ASN A 124 -7.38 -40.56 55.55
C ASN A 124 -6.98 -42.02 55.28
N LYS A 125 -6.30 -42.30 54.16
CA LYS A 125 -5.74 -43.62 53.86
C LYS A 125 -4.74 -44.09 54.93
N LEU A 126 -3.91 -43.19 55.45
CA LEU A 126 -3.00 -43.46 56.57
C LEU A 126 -3.74 -43.71 57.89
N ARG A 127 -4.85 -43.02 58.15
CA ARG A 127 -5.69 -43.25 59.34
C ARG A 127 -6.36 -44.62 59.32
N ILE A 128 -6.94 -45.01 58.18
CA ILE A 128 -7.59 -46.32 57.99
C ILE A 128 -6.59 -47.46 58.21
N LYS A 129 -5.37 -47.35 57.66
CA LYS A 129 -4.31 -48.35 57.88
C LYS A 129 -3.90 -48.51 59.35
N LYS A 130 -4.00 -47.46 60.17
CA LYS A 130 -3.67 -47.51 61.60
C LYS A 130 -4.77 -48.15 62.45
N SER A 131 -6.05 -48.01 62.07
CA SER A 131 -7.16 -48.67 62.77
C SER A 131 -7.17 -50.19 62.58
N ASP A 132 -6.75 -50.69 61.42
CA ASP A 132 -6.73 -52.13 61.13
C ASP A 132 -5.62 -52.90 61.88
N THR A 133 -4.53 -52.21 62.24
CA THR A 133 -3.42 -52.83 63.00
C THR A 133 -3.64 -52.93 64.52
N LYS A 134 -4.70 -52.33 65.06
CA LYS A 134 -5.01 -52.40 66.52
C LYS A 134 -6.02 -53.48 66.90
N GLY A 135 -6.60 -54.20 65.94
CA GLY A 135 -7.60 -55.25 66.16
C GLY A 135 -7.09 -56.69 66.25
N LYS A 136 -5.77 -56.93 66.13
CA LYS A 136 -5.16 -58.27 66.16
C LYS A 136 -4.14 -58.44 67.29
N SER A 137 -4.56 -58.15 68.51
CA SER A 137 -3.92 -58.69 69.70
C SER A 137 -4.99 -58.82 70.78
N ASP A 138 -5.79 -59.88 70.67
CA ASP A 138 -6.17 -60.75 71.78
C ASP A 138 -7.27 -61.71 71.34
N VAL A 139 -7.38 -62.83 72.06
CA VAL A 139 -8.38 -63.90 71.96
C VAL A 139 -8.00 -65.10 71.08
N LYS A 140 -7.14 -65.89 71.71
CA LYS A 140 -7.06 -67.37 71.69
C LYS A 140 -8.43 -67.99 72.02
N GLY A 141 -8.94 -68.94 71.23
CA GLY A 141 -10.10 -69.73 71.65
C GLY A 141 -10.72 -70.63 70.57
N LYS A 142 -10.58 -71.93 70.76
CA LYS A 142 -11.20 -73.04 70.01
C LYS A 142 -12.75 -72.95 70.00
N SER A 143 -13.37 -73.46 68.94
CA SER A 143 -14.23 -74.67 68.96
C SER A 143 -15.35 -74.63 67.91
N ASP A 144 -15.68 -75.84 67.45
CA ASP A 144 -16.59 -76.22 66.39
C ASP A 144 -18.06 -75.86 66.68
N THR A 145 -18.85 -75.54 65.63
CA THR A 145 -19.98 -76.35 65.12
C THR A 145 -20.93 -75.54 64.21
N LYS A 146 -20.91 -75.91 62.93
CA LYS A 146 -22.04 -76.38 62.10
C LYS A 146 -23.44 -75.74 62.25
N GLY A 147 -23.88 -75.11 61.15
CA GLY A 147 -25.28 -74.98 60.70
C GLY A 147 -25.58 -73.57 60.18
N LYS A 148 -26.26 -73.31 59.07
CA LYS A 148 -26.92 -74.10 58.03
C LYS A 148 -27.38 -73.09 56.96
N SER A 149 -27.05 -73.32 55.67
CA SER A 149 -27.67 -72.80 54.41
C SER A 149 -28.01 -71.29 54.29
N VAL A 150 -27.78 -70.61 53.17
CA VAL A 150 -28.37 -70.89 51.85
C VAL A 150 -27.45 -70.35 50.75
N ASP A 151 -27.31 -71.20 49.74
CA ASP A 151 -26.63 -70.99 48.47
C ASP A 151 -27.61 -70.31 47.49
N ILE A 152 -27.23 -69.17 46.94
CA ILE A 152 -27.62 -68.73 45.59
C ILE A 152 -26.38 -68.08 44.99
N GLY A 153 -25.72 -68.84 44.13
CA GLY A 153 -24.59 -68.37 43.35
C GLY A 153 -24.99 -67.33 42.31
N ASP A 154 -24.04 -66.49 41.96
CA ASP A 154 -23.71 -66.29 40.55
C ASP A 154 -22.21 -66.04 40.39
N LYS A 155 -21.63 -66.82 39.48
CA LYS A 155 -20.27 -66.73 39.00
C LYS A 155 -20.04 -65.38 38.34
N PHE A 156 -18.91 -64.72 38.62
CA PHE A 156 -18.07 -64.17 37.55
C PHE A 156 -16.60 -64.16 37.99
N ASN A 157 -15.75 -64.55 37.03
CA ASN A 157 -14.34 -64.91 37.18
C ASN A 157 -13.48 -63.77 37.76
N SER A 158 -12.65 -64.11 38.74
CA SER A 158 -11.44 -63.36 39.03
C SER A 158 -10.40 -63.68 37.95
N THR A 159 -10.19 -62.73 37.04
CA THR A 159 -9.03 -62.74 36.16
C THR A 159 -8.37 -61.37 36.25
N ASP A 160 -7.12 -61.40 36.69
CA ASP A 160 -6.02 -60.45 36.45
C ASP A 160 -6.39 -59.05 35.96
N HIS A 161 -6.13 -58.05 36.80
CA HIS A 161 -5.68 -56.72 36.37
C HIS A 161 -4.89 -56.06 37.52
N GLU A 162 -3.73 -56.63 37.85
CA GLU A 162 -2.57 -55.79 38.15
C GLU A 162 -2.02 -55.28 36.79
N GLU A 163 -1.58 -54.02 36.76
CA GLU A 163 -1.13 -53.26 35.58
C GLU A 163 -2.23 -52.63 34.71
N ILE A 164 -2.41 -51.32 34.89
CA ILE A 164 -2.15 -50.24 33.91
C ILE A 164 -2.93 -49.00 34.37
N TRP A 165 -2.27 -48.13 35.13
CA TRP A 165 -2.47 -46.68 35.07
C TRP A 165 -1.12 -46.01 35.21
N ASN A 166 -0.23 -46.30 34.25
CA ASN A 166 0.83 -45.36 33.88
C ASN A 166 0.15 -44.21 33.13
N TYR A 167 -0.18 -43.14 33.84
CA TYR A 167 -0.53 -41.86 33.22
C TYR A 167 0.75 -41.01 33.14
N GLU A 168 1.67 -41.43 32.27
CA GLU A 168 2.77 -40.60 31.80
C GLU A 168 2.27 -39.74 30.62
N GLY A 169 2.42 -38.42 30.75
CA GLY A 169 2.68 -37.49 29.64
C GLY A 169 1.72 -37.46 28.46
N LEU A 170 0.58 -36.79 28.61
CA LEU A 170 -0.06 -36.15 27.45
C LEU A 170 0.64 -34.82 27.17
N SER A 171 1.29 -34.75 26.00
CA SER A 171 1.88 -33.53 25.46
C SER A 171 0.79 -32.47 25.22
N TRP A 172 1.06 -31.23 25.62
CA TRP A 172 0.20 -30.06 25.42
C TRP A 172 -0.03 -29.68 23.95
N GLU A 173 0.54 -30.43 23.00
CA GLU A 173 0.55 -30.10 21.57
C GLU A 173 -0.71 -30.54 20.80
N GLU A 174 -1.56 -31.39 21.36
CA GLU A 174 -2.80 -31.86 20.68
C GLU A 174 -4.04 -31.00 20.97
N VAL A 175 -4.08 -30.27 22.09
CA VAL A 175 -5.24 -29.43 22.48
C VAL A 175 -5.34 -28.13 21.65
N MET A 176 -4.25 -27.68 21.04
CA MET A 176 -4.23 -26.44 20.26
C MET A 176 -4.82 -26.57 18.85
N ASN A 177 -5.07 -27.79 18.35
CA ASN A 177 -5.55 -28.01 16.99
C ASN A 177 -7.08 -28.20 16.87
N GLU A 178 -7.79 -28.44 17.96
CA GLU A 178 -9.26 -28.63 17.95
C GLU A 178 -10.04 -27.29 18.01
N ASN A 179 -9.43 -26.20 18.50
CA ASN A 179 -10.09 -24.88 18.60
C ASN A 179 -10.24 -24.13 17.27
N LEU A 180 -9.68 -24.64 16.17
CA LEU A 180 -9.74 -24.00 14.86
C LEU A 180 -11.01 -24.34 14.05
N LEU A 181 -11.83 -25.29 14.52
CA LEU A 181 -13.05 -25.73 13.82
C LEU A 181 -14.39 -25.24 14.42
N ASN A 182 -14.42 -24.67 15.63
CA ASN A 182 -15.67 -24.34 16.32
C ASN A 182 -16.10 -22.86 16.26
N ILE A 183 -15.40 -22.00 15.50
CA ILE A 183 -15.75 -20.57 15.34
C ILE A 183 -16.98 -20.35 14.42
N SER A 184 -17.59 -21.42 13.92
CA SER A 184 -18.77 -21.36 13.06
C SER A 184 -20.03 -21.86 13.78
N LYS A 185 -20.50 -21.15 14.82
CA LYS A 185 -21.91 -21.08 15.29
C LYS A 185 -21.97 -20.55 16.73
N SER A 186 -22.48 -19.34 16.90
CA SER A 186 -23.51 -19.00 17.90
C SER A 186 -23.63 -17.48 18.00
N THR A 187 -24.76 -16.98 17.51
CA THR A 187 -25.25 -15.60 17.68
C THR A 187 -26.27 -15.56 18.82
N HIS A 188 -26.33 -14.39 19.47
CA HIS A 188 -27.38 -13.88 20.37
C HIS A 188 -27.35 -14.34 21.84
N ASN A 189 -26.92 -13.44 22.74
CA ASN A 189 -27.85 -12.72 23.61
C ASN A 189 -27.16 -11.58 24.39
N GLU A 190 -27.97 -10.58 24.67
CA GLU A 190 -27.69 -9.22 25.14
C GLU A 190 -27.25 -9.12 26.61
N SER A 191 -26.49 -8.08 26.95
CA SER A 191 -26.91 -6.98 27.87
C SER A 191 -25.78 -6.43 28.75
N SER A 192 -25.46 -5.17 28.47
CA SER A 192 -25.31 -4.05 29.43
C SER A 192 -24.18 -3.99 30.47
N SER A 193 -23.60 -2.78 30.51
CA SER A 193 -23.10 -2.03 31.68
C SER A 193 -21.67 -2.35 32.16
N SER A 194 -20.82 -1.42 32.60
CA SER A 194 -20.61 0.02 32.41
C SER A 194 -19.28 0.34 33.11
N ASN A 195 -18.58 1.37 32.62
CA ASN A 195 -17.70 2.29 33.36
C ASN A 195 -16.31 1.85 33.87
N HIS A 196 -15.32 2.53 33.26
CA HIS A 196 -14.21 3.29 33.87
C HIS A 196 -13.30 2.59 34.88
N PHE A 197 -11.99 2.52 34.57
CA PHE A 197 -10.97 3.28 35.31
C PHE A 197 -9.62 3.26 34.58
N SER A 198 -9.04 4.46 34.43
CA SER A 198 -7.67 4.69 33.98
C SER A 198 -6.68 4.30 35.08
N SER A 199 -5.52 3.73 34.72
CA SER A 199 -4.26 4.04 35.39
C SER A 199 -3.02 3.68 34.57
N SER A 200 -2.07 4.59 34.68
CA SER A 200 -0.75 4.67 34.09
C SER A 200 0.21 3.61 34.65
N SER A 201 1.21 3.25 33.85
CA SER A 201 2.53 2.90 34.40
C SER A 201 3.65 3.17 33.38
N GLN A 202 4.67 3.85 33.88
CA GLN A 202 5.93 4.17 33.22
C GLN A 202 6.79 2.90 33.09
N PHE A 203 7.34 2.65 31.90
CA PHE A 203 8.37 1.62 31.70
C PHE A 203 9.74 2.26 31.49
N ASN A 204 10.70 1.86 32.34
CA ASN A 204 12.12 2.13 32.20
C ASN A 204 12.71 1.35 31.00
N SER A 205 13.55 2.01 30.21
CA SER A 205 14.08 1.48 28.94
C SER A 205 15.42 0.75 29.10
N LEU A 206 15.55 -0.38 28.40
CA LEU A 206 16.72 -1.26 28.28
C LEU A 206 17.71 -0.71 27.20
N PRO A 207 19.04 -0.98 27.26
CA PRO A 207 20.03 -0.28 26.44
C PRO A 207 19.90 -0.54 24.93
N LYS A 208 19.86 0.56 24.17
CA LYS A 208 19.56 0.69 22.72
C LYS A 208 20.43 -0.17 21.77
N GLU A 209 21.65 -0.53 22.15
CA GLU A 209 22.59 -1.25 21.28
C GLU A 209 22.30 -2.75 21.14
N LYS A 210 21.70 -3.38 22.16
CA LYS A 210 21.30 -4.80 22.06
C LYS A 210 20.06 -4.98 21.19
N SER A 211 19.15 -4.01 21.19
CA SER A 211 17.91 -4.09 20.41
C SER A 211 18.16 -3.90 18.90
N GLU A 212 19.10 -3.05 18.51
CA GLU A 212 19.42 -2.82 17.09
C GLU A 212 20.10 -4.03 16.44
N ASN A 213 21.06 -4.67 17.13
CA ASN A 213 21.69 -5.90 16.64
C ASN A 213 20.67 -7.05 16.53
N LEU A 214 19.76 -7.19 17.50
CA LEU A 214 18.71 -8.21 17.46
C LEU A 214 17.74 -7.99 16.29
N PHE A 215 17.41 -6.74 16.00
CA PHE A 215 16.54 -6.39 14.88
C PHE A 215 17.16 -6.77 13.53
N ILE A 216 18.44 -6.47 13.30
CA ILE A 216 19.15 -6.85 12.06
C ILE A 216 19.25 -8.39 11.95
N ILE A 217 19.59 -9.07 13.05
CA ILE A 217 19.65 -10.54 13.12
C ILE A 217 18.29 -11.17 12.72
N ASN A 218 17.19 -10.62 13.22
CA ASN A 218 15.83 -11.08 12.88
C ASN A 218 15.48 -10.85 11.41
N GLN A 219 15.88 -9.71 10.83
CA GLN A 219 15.68 -9.45 9.40
C GLN A 219 16.43 -10.44 8.50
N ILE A 220 17.69 -10.72 8.83
CA ILE A 220 18.49 -11.72 8.10
C ILE A 220 17.81 -13.08 8.20
N HIS A 221 17.33 -13.47 9.39
CA HIS A 221 16.64 -14.74 9.60
C HIS A 221 15.36 -14.86 8.78
N ALA A 222 14.50 -13.84 8.80
CA ALA A 222 13.28 -13.83 7.99
C ALA A 222 13.58 -13.95 6.49
N ARG A 223 14.65 -13.30 6.03
CA ARG A 223 15.10 -13.39 4.63
C ARG A 223 15.57 -14.80 4.27
N VAL A 224 16.31 -15.46 5.16
CA VAL A 224 16.76 -16.85 5.00
C VAL A 224 15.56 -17.80 4.92
N GLN A 225 14.60 -17.70 5.84
CA GLN A 225 13.41 -18.53 5.84
C GLN A 225 12.60 -18.36 4.55
N LYS A 226 12.46 -17.11 4.05
CA LYS A 226 11.79 -16.85 2.77
C LYS A 226 12.48 -17.55 1.59
N ILE A 227 13.81 -17.58 1.56
CA ILE A 227 14.57 -18.29 0.51
C ILE A 227 14.34 -19.80 0.62
N VAL A 228 14.33 -20.34 1.83
CA VAL A 228 14.09 -21.77 2.10
C VAL A 228 12.68 -22.17 1.65
N ASN A 229 11.66 -21.48 2.16
CA ASN A 229 10.26 -21.77 1.86
C ASN A 229 9.97 -21.69 0.35
N ASN A 230 10.53 -20.70 -0.34
CA ASN A 230 10.35 -20.54 -1.80
C ASN A 230 10.97 -21.66 -2.63
N ARG A 231 11.98 -22.36 -2.10
CA ARG A 231 12.65 -23.46 -2.82
C ARG A 231 12.04 -24.80 -2.47
N GLU A 232 11.72 -25.00 -1.19
CA GLU A 232 11.05 -26.19 -0.71
C GLU A 232 9.63 -26.31 -1.28
N SER A 233 8.87 -25.20 -1.40
CA SER A 233 7.53 -25.20 -2.00
C SER A 233 7.49 -25.60 -3.47
N VAL A 234 8.62 -25.48 -4.18
CA VAL A 234 8.75 -25.84 -5.61
C VAL A 234 9.46 -27.20 -5.75
N GLY A 235 9.71 -27.92 -4.65
CA GLY A 235 10.41 -29.21 -4.64
C GLY A 235 11.88 -29.14 -5.11
N LYS A 236 12.48 -27.94 -5.14
CA LYS A 236 13.83 -27.73 -5.67
C LYS A 236 14.86 -27.76 -4.55
N LYS A 237 15.94 -28.53 -4.75
CA LYS A 237 17.08 -28.58 -3.83
C LYS A 237 17.68 -27.18 -3.63
N LEU A 238 17.95 -26.86 -2.37
CA LEU A 238 18.68 -25.66 -1.99
C LEU A 238 20.11 -25.71 -2.53
N LYS A 239 20.57 -24.58 -3.08
CA LYS A 239 21.92 -24.41 -3.61
C LYS A 239 22.48 -23.10 -3.08
N LYS A 240 23.79 -23.05 -2.86
CA LYS A 240 24.53 -21.84 -2.42
C LYS A 240 24.17 -20.57 -3.20
N LYS A 241 23.98 -20.66 -4.52
CA LYS A 241 23.62 -19.50 -5.37
C LYS A 241 22.33 -18.80 -4.95
N ASN A 242 21.42 -19.50 -4.27
CA ASN A 242 20.16 -18.93 -3.78
C ASN A 242 20.39 -17.91 -2.66
N PHE A 243 21.48 -18.05 -1.90
CA PHE A 243 21.80 -17.20 -0.76
C PHE A 243 22.74 -16.04 -1.10
N LYS A 244 23.25 -15.96 -2.33
CA LYS A 244 24.11 -14.84 -2.78
C LYS A 244 23.47 -13.46 -2.59
N ILE A 245 22.15 -13.40 -2.58
CA ILE A 245 21.42 -12.15 -2.35
C ILE A 245 21.61 -11.59 -0.94
N LEU A 246 21.89 -12.43 0.06
CA LEU A 246 22.16 -11.98 1.43
C LEU A 246 23.41 -11.11 1.51
N ALA A 247 24.45 -11.43 0.72
CA ALA A 247 25.66 -10.63 0.64
C ALA A 247 25.48 -9.30 -0.11
N LYS A 248 24.35 -9.11 -0.80
CA LYS A 248 23.98 -7.83 -1.42
C LYS A 248 23.11 -6.98 -0.47
N ASP A 249 22.23 -7.65 0.27
CA ASP A 249 21.23 -7.00 1.12
C ASP A 249 21.79 -6.62 2.50
N PHE A 250 22.87 -7.26 2.98
CA PHE A 250 23.42 -7.07 4.33
C PHE A 250 24.94 -6.94 4.35
N ALA A 251 25.48 -6.23 5.35
CA ALA A 251 26.92 -6.14 5.53
C ALA A 251 27.51 -7.48 5.99
N ILE A 252 28.79 -7.70 5.66
CA ILE A 252 29.49 -8.95 6.01
C ILE A 252 29.53 -9.15 7.54
N ASN A 253 29.67 -8.06 8.30
CA ASN A 253 29.65 -8.11 9.77
C ASN A 253 28.30 -8.53 10.32
N ASP A 254 27.19 -8.06 9.74
CA ASP A 254 25.84 -8.45 10.16
C ASP A 254 25.59 -9.93 9.90
N LEU A 255 26.04 -10.42 8.73
CA LEU A 255 25.96 -11.85 8.40
C LEU A 255 26.83 -12.69 9.34
N LYS A 256 28.00 -12.18 9.74
CA LYS A 256 28.88 -12.83 10.72
C LYS A 256 28.21 -12.90 12.10
N GLN A 257 27.62 -11.82 12.58
CA GLN A 257 26.86 -11.82 13.84
C GLN A 257 25.67 -12.77 13.76
N TYR A 258 24.94 -12.76 12.66
CA TYR A 258 23.83 -13.68 12.42
C TYR A 258 24.28 -15.14 12.52
N THR A 259 25.41 -15.53 11.93
CA THR A 259 25.92 -16.92 12.06
C THR A 259 26.27 -17.34 13.48
N LYS A 260 26.43 -16.39 14.42
CA LYS A 260 26.68 -16.65 15.84
C LYS A 260 25.39 -16.65 16.69
N SER A 261 24.27 -16.21 16.14
CA SER A 261 22.99 -16.08 16.87
C SER A 261 22.33 -17.43 17.16
N ASP A 262 21.50 -17.48 18.21
CA ASP A 262 20.76 -18.71 18.56
C ASP A 262 19.72 -19.08 17.52
N ILE A 263 19.08 -18.08 16.89
CA ILE A 263 18.13 -18.33 15.80
C ILE A 263 18.81 -18.90 14.54
N PHE A 264 20.11 -18.76 14.36
CA PHE A 264 20.82 -19.44 13.28
C PHE A 264 20.97 -20.95 13.56
N LYS A 265 21.08 -21.34 14.84
CA LYS A 265 21.22 -22.74 15.25
C LYS A 265 19.98 -23.56 14.92
N SER A 266 18.79 -22.95 14.90
CA SER A 266 17.51 -23.60 14.58
C SER A 266 17.32 -23.94 13.09
N LEU A 267 18.19 -23.48 12.19
CA LEU A 267 18.09 -23.79 10.77
C LEU A 267 18.48 -25.25 10.46
N LYS A 268 18.05 -25.76 9.30
CA LYS A 268 18.52 -27.05 8.78
C LYS A 268 20.03 -26.99 8.44
N GLU A 269 20.75 -28.09 8.66
CA GLU A 269 22.23 -28.11 8.54
C GLU A 269 22.74 -27.78 7.12
N ASN A 270 21.98 -28.20 6.09
CA ASN A 270 22.26 -27.86 4.70
C ASN A 270 22.17 -26.34 4.42
N VAL A 271 21.22 -25.64 5.04
CA VAL A 271 21.06 -24.18 4.97
C VAL A 271 22.21 -23.51 5.69
N LYS A 272 22.53 -23.94 6.93
CA LYS A 272 23.67 -23.42 7.70
C LYS A 272 24.97 -23.54 6.90
N GLY A 273 25.22 -24.71 6.30
CA GLY A 273 26.40 -24.96 5.47
C GLY A 273 26.51 -24.03 4.26
N HIS A 274 25.39 -23.68 3.62
CA HIS A 274 25.39 -22.71 2.52
C HIS A 274 25.68 -21.28 2.96
N ILE A 275 25.16 -20.86 4.13
CA ILE A 275 25.36 -19.52 4.68
C ILE A 275 26.79 -19.35 5.21
N ARG A 276 27.32 -20.32 5.96
CA ARG A 276 28.72 -20.28 6.44
C ARG A 276 29.71 -20.17 5.27
N ARG A 277 29.54 -21.01 4.24
CA ARG A 277 30.37 -20.95 3.03
C ARG A 277 30.23 -19.64 2.26
N LEU A 278 29.09 -18.96 2.34
CA LEU A 278 28.90 -17.63 1.74
C LEU A 278 29.71 -16.58 2.50
N VAL A 279 29.65 -16.60 3.84
CA VAL A 279 30.40 -15.69 4.70
C VAL A 279 31.91 -15.91 4.54
N GLU A 280 32.38 -17.16 4.56
CA GLU A 280 33.79 -17.54 4.39
C GLU A 280 34.37 -17.06 3.06
N LEU A 281 33.64 -17.21 1.95
CA LEU A 281 34.16 -16.83 0.63
C LEU A 281 34.22 -15.32 0.39
N ASN A 282 33.38 -14.56 1.10
CA ASN A 282 33.44 -13.10 1.04
C ASN A 282 34.56 -12.55 1.94
N MET A 283 35.09 -13.32 2.90
CA MET A 283 36.23 -12.92 3.72
C MET A 283 37.58 -13.05 2.98
N ASN A 284 37.68 -13.97 2.01
CA ASN A 284 38.94 -14.28 1.33
C ASN A 284 39.15 -13.52 0.01
N ASN A 285 38.30 -12.54 -0.31
CA ASN A 285 38.41 -11.76 -1.55
C ASN A 285 38.72 -10.27 -1.23
N PRO A 286 39.97 -9.81 -1.41
CA PRO A 286 40.37 -8.46 -1.00
C PRO A 286 39.80 -7.34 -1.89
N ASN A 287 39.15 -7.68 -3.02
CA ASN A 287 38.56 -6.70 -3.94
C ASN A 287 37.17 -6.18 -3.53
N TYR A 288 36.69 -6.50 -2.32
CA TYR A 288 35.46 -5.93 -1.75
C TYR A 288 35.77 -5.24 -0.41
N SER A 289 36.57 -4.17 -0.45
CA SER A 289 36.81 -3.29 0.68
C SER A 289 36.03 -1.97 0.53
N MET A 290 35.04 -1.82 1.42
CA MET A 290 34.46 -0.59 1.99
C MET A 290 33.77 0.44 1.06
N ARG A 291 32.42 0.41 1.07
CA ARG A 291 31.64 1.64 1.26
C ARG A 291 31.17 1.68 2.72
N PRO A 292 31.46 2.74 3.49
CA PRO A 292 30.85 2.91 4.79
C PRO A 292 29.37 3.31 4.58
N ILE A 293 28.46 2.42 4.94
CA ILE A 293 27.05 2.74 5.10
C ILE A 293 26.91 3.18 6.57
N ASN A 294 26.90 4.49 6.80
CA ASN A 294 26.46 5.03 8.07
C ASN A 294 24.94 4.85 8.14
N ASN A 295 24.52 3.83 8.89
CA ASN A 295 23.15 3.68 9.35
C ASN A 295 22.94 4.61 10.56
N ALA A 296 22.02 5.56 10.43
CA ALA A 296 21.30 6.12 11.57
C ALA A 296 19.85 6.33 11.13
N PHE A 297 19.02 5.29 11.31
CA PHE A 297 17.57 5.43 11.42
C PHE A 297 17.19 4.98 12.83
N SER A 298 17.11 5.95 13.75
CA SER A 298 16.09 5.97 14.81
C SER A 298 15.97 7.37 15.45
N ARG A 299 15.01 8.13 14.88
CA ARG A 299 14.21 9.25 15.42
C ARG A 299 14.86 10.66 15.45
N PRO A 300 14.05 11.73 15.60
CA PRO A 300 13.08 12.31 14.66
C PRO A 300 13.42 13.79 14.32
N PHE A 301 13.03 14.26 13.14
CA PHE A 301 12.84 15.68 12.73
C PHE A 301 13.94 16.76 12.97
N PHE A 302 14.04 17.63 11.95
CA PHE A 302 14.68 18.97 11.84
C PHE A 302 16.17 19.10 11.41
N SER A 303 16.34 19.72 10.22
CA SER A 303 17.35 20.72 9.75
C SER A 303 18.85 20.51 10.08
N GLN A 304 19.85 20.71 9.21
CA GLN A 304 20.00 21.47 7.96
C GLN A 304 21.40 21.18 7.33
N ILE A 305 21.46 21.14 5.99
CA ILE A 305 22.42 21.81 5.05
C ILE A 305 23.92 21.41 5.02
N ASN A 306 24.34 20.80 3.89
CA ASN A 306 25.25 21.34 2.84
C ASN A 306 25.59 20.22 1.81
N SER A 307 25.61 20.38 0.48
CA SER A 307 25.14 21.39 -0.48
C SER A 307 25.33 20.82 -1.91
N PHE A 308 24.39 21.16 -2.81
CA PHE A 308 24.37 21.09 -4.30
C PHE A 308 23.30 20.19 -4.96
N PRO A 309 22.51 20.77 -5.87
CA PRO A 309 21.48 21.77 -5.62
C PRO A 309 20.15 21.05 -5.36
N GLN A 310 19.64 21.21 -4.14
CA GLN A 310 18.31 20.76 -3.79
C GLN A 310 17.39 21.96 -4.03
N GLU A 311 16.70 21.98 -5.17
CA GLU A 311 15.53 22.82 -5.31
C GLU A 311 14.55 22.40 -4.21
N ASN A 312 14.29 23.31 -3.28
CA ASN A 312 13.22 23.19 -2.30
C ASN A 312 11.90 23.10 -3.05
N GLN A 313 11.52 21.90 -3.48
CA GLN A 313 10.15 21.63 -3.88
C GLN A 313 9.35 21.57 -2.58
N GLU A 314 8.67 22.66 -2.25
CA GLU A 314 7.52 22.61 -1.34
C GLU A 314 6.66 21.42 -1.76
N ILE A 315 6.63 20.39 -0.91
CA ILE A 315 5.89 19.19 -1.22
C ILE A 315 4.42 19.57 -1.08
N SER A 316 3.75 19.71 -2.21
CA SER A 316 2.33 20.03 -2.24
C SER A 316 1.54 19.03 -1.38
N PRO A 317 0.62 19.47 -0.51
CA PRO A 317 -0.22 18.59 0.33
C PRO A 317 -0.93 17.49 -0.48
N ILE A 318 -1.24 17.80 -1.74
CA ILE A 318 -1.84 16.88 -2.71
C ILE A 318 -0.91 15.67 -2.98
N LEU A 319 0.40 15.90 -3.07
CA LEU A 319 1.39 14.84 -3.31
C LEU A 319 1.61 13.98 -2.06
N GLU A 320 1.52 14.56 -0.86
CA GLU A 320 1.58 13.80 0.40
C GLU A 320 0.35 12.91 0.59
N HIS A 321 -0.83 13.44 0.29
CA HIS A 321 -2.06 12.68 0.30
C HIS A 321 -2.00 11.52 -0.71
N LEU A 322 -1.50 11.78 -1.93
CA LEU A 322 -1.27 10.75 -2.94
C LEU A 322 -0.27 9.69 -2.47
N HIS A 323 0.84 10.08 -1.84
CA HIS A 323 1.82 9.14 -1.26
C HIS A 323 1.16 8.25 -0.22
N SER A 324 0.42 8.83 0.71
CA SER A 324 -0.29 8.13 1.78
C SER A 324 -1.28 7.11 1.21
N ARG A 325 -2.01 7.49 0.14
CA ARG A 325 -2.94 6.59 -0.54
C ARG A 325 -2.23 5.43 -1.24
N ILE A 326 -1.10 5.69 -1.88
CA ILE A 326 -0.26 4.64 -2.50
C ILE A 326 0.22 3.65 -1.43
N GLN A 327 0.75 4.16 -0.32
CA GLN A 327 1.20 3.34 0.81
C GLN A 327 0.06 2.50 1.40
N TYR A 328 -1.13 3.07 1.52
CA TYR A 328 -2.32 2.35 1.96
C TYR A 328 -2.66 1.18 1.03
N ILE A 329 -2.69 1.40 -0.29
CA ILE A 329 -2.96 0.33 -1.27
C ILE A 329 -1.93 -0.80 -1.16
N ILE A 330 -0.65 -0.44 -0.99
CA ILE A 330 0.44 -1.42 -0.83
C ILE A 330 0.24 -2.24 0.45
N LYS A 331 0.04 -1.56 1.59
CA LYS A 331 -0.15 -2.21 2.90
C LYS A 331 -1.38 -3.11 2.92
N GLN A 332 -2.51 -2.66 2.38
CA GLN A 332 -3.73 -3.46 2.31
C GLN A 332 -3.50 -4.79 1.57
N LYS A 333 -2.80 -4.74 0.42
CA LYS A 333 -2.52 -5.96 -0.33
C LYS A 333 -1.47 -6.84 0.33
N GLU A 334 -0.54 -6.25 1.08
CA GLU A 334 0.40 -6.99 1.91
C GLU A 334 -0.31 -7.76 3.04
N ILE A 335 -1.29 -7.14 3.70
CA ILE A 335 -2.15 -7.78 4.73
C ILE A 335 -2.92 -8.96 4.12
N ASP A 336 -3.49 -8.78 2.93
CA ASP A 336 -4.19 -9.84 2.18
C ASP A 336 -3.24 -10.97 1.71
N LYS A 337 -1.92 -10.85 1.92
CA LYS A 337 -0.86 -11.71 1.35
C LYS A 337 -0.93 -11.78 -0.19
N LEU A 338 -1.50 -10.76 -0.83
CA LEU A 338 -1.66 -10.64 -2.27
C LEU A 338 -0.57 -9.74 -2.87
N ARG A 339 -0.04 -10.14 -4.03
CA ARG A 339 0.91 -9.28 -4.76
C ARG A 339 0.19 -8.04 -5.31
N VAL A 340 0.77 -6.86 -5.09
CA VAL A 340 0.31 -5.61 -5.72
C VAL A 340 0.38 -5.73 -7.24
N ARG A 341 -0.73 -5.42 -7.93
CA ARG A 341 -0.89 -5.45 -9.39
C ARG A 341 -1.37 -4.09 -9.88
N LEU A 342 -1.19 -3.82 -11.18
CA LEU A 342 -1.58 -2.57 -11.84
C LEU A 342 -3.04 -2.18 -11.57
N LYS A 343 -3.95 -3.17 -11.58
CA LYS A 343 -5.38 -2.94 -11.33
C LYS A 343 -5.68 -2.29 -9.97
N HIS A 344 -4.82 -2.47 -8.96
CA HIS A 344 -5.02 -1.87 -7.64
C HIS A 344 -4.72 -0.38 -7.61
N PHE A 345 -3.84 0.09 -8.50
CA PHE A 345 -3.52 1.51 -8.64
C PHE A 345 -4.43 2.23 -9.64
N LYS A 346 -5.30 1.53 -10.38
CA LYS A 346 -6.21 2.18 -11.34
C LYS A 346 -7.15 3.20 -10.69
N THR A 347 -7.52 2.97 -9.44
CA THR A 347 -8.32 3.91 -8.64
C THR A 347 -7.62 5.26 -8.43
N LEU A 348 -6.28 5.30 -8.48
CA LEU A 348 -5.53 6.56 -8.36
C LEU A 348 -5.74 7.50 -9.54
N LEU A 349 -6.04 6.98 -10.74
CA LEU A 349 -6.40 7.82 -11.89
C LEU A 349 -7.77 8.46 -11.74
N GLN A 350 -8.64 7.89 -10.90
CA GLN A 350 -9.97 8.44 -10.62
C GLN A 350 -9.89 9.48 -9.51
N SER A 351 -9.11 9.20 -8.45
CA SER A 351 -9.00 10.10 -7.29
C SER A 351 -7.93 11.17 -7.43
N SER A 352 -7.10 11.15 -8.47
CA SER A 352 -5.99 12.09 -8.64
C SER A 352 -5.73 12.38 -10.11
N SER A 353 -5.37 13.62 -10.41
CA SER A 353 -5.06 14.01 -11.79
C SER A 353 -3.80 13.31 -12.29
N LEU A 354 -3.75 13.02 -13.59
CA LEU A 354 -2.56 12.47 -14.26
C LEU A 354 -1.33 13.37 -14.05
N ASN A 355 -1.54 14.69 -14.06
CA ASN A 355 -0.53 15.69 -13.73
C ASN A 355 0.08 15.47 -12.34
N ASN A 356 -0.76 15.23 -11.33
CA ASN A 356 -0.28 15.01 -9.96
C ASN A 356 0.50 13.70 -9.85
N LEU A 357 0.08 12.64 -10.55
CA LEU A 357 0.82 11.38 -10.63
C LEU A 357 2.19 11.55 -11.30
N ILE A 358 2.25 12.31 -12.40
CA ILE A 358 3.51 12.61 -13.10
C ILE A 358 4.43 13.42 -12.21
N LYS A 359 3.95 14.51 -11.61
CA LYS A 359 4.71 15.31 -10.64
C LYS A 359 5.21 14.45 -9.49
N TYR A 360 4.34 13.60 -8.93
CA TYR A 360 4.69 12.67 -7.87
C TYR A 360 5.87 11.76 -8.23
N THR A 361 5.93 11.24 -9.47
CA THR A 361 7.07 10.39 -9.89
C THR A 361 8.42 11.09 -9.90
N LYS A 362 8.45 12.43 -9.90
CA LYS A 362 9.67 13.24 -9.84
C LYS A 362 10.12 13.54 -8.41
N THR A 363 9.36 13.11 -7.39
CA THR A 363 9.62 13.42 -5.98
C THR A 363 10.44 12.34 -5.26
N ASN A 364 11.05 12.72 -4.14
CA ASN A 364 11.72 11.78 -3.22
C ASN A 364 10.76 10.76 -2.60
N MET A 365 9.47 11.10 -2.46
CA MET A 365 8.43 10.18 -1.97
C MET A 365 8.18 9.02 -2.94
N PHE A 366 8.28 9.26 -4.24
CA PHE A 366 8.26 8.16 -5.21
C PHE A 366 9.51 7.29 -5.08
N ASN A 367 10.68 7.90 -4.85
CA ASN A 367 11.94 7.20 -4.68
C ASN A 367 11.99 6.31 -3.42
N SER A 368 11.15 6.56 -2.42
CA SER A 368 11.04 5.70 -1.23
C SER A 368 10.21 4.42 -1.47
N LEU A 369 9.46 4.34 -2.57
CA LEU A 369 8.66 3.15 -2.91
C LEU A 369 9.53 1.96 -3.35
N ASP A 370 8.99 0.75 -3.20
CA ASP A 370 9.61 -0.45 -3.74
C ASP A 370 9.61 -0.48 -5.28
N ASN A 371 10.55 -1.21 -5.87
CA ASN A 371 10.72 -1.26 -7.33
C ASN A 371 9.49 -1.77 -8.08
N ASN A 372 8.70 -2.67 -7.48
CA ASN A 372 7.49 -3.17 -8.13
C ASN A 372 6.41 -2.09 -8.14
N SER A 373 6.22 -1.36 -7.04
CA SER A 373 5.27 -0.24 -6.98
C SER A 373 5.66 0.90 -7.91
N LYS A 374 6.95 1.29 -7.94
CA LYS A 374 7.48 2.28 -8.90
C LYS A 374 7.17 1.88 -10.34
N ARG A 375 7.48 0.63 -10.70
CA ARG A 375 7.22 0.09 -12.05
C ARG A 375 5.72 0.12 -12.37
N LEU A 376 4.85 -0.26 -11.44
CA LEU A 376 3.41 -0.27 -11.65
C LEU A 376 2.82 1.14 -11.82
N LEU A 377 3.29 2.12 -11.05
CA LEU A 377 2.88 3.51 -11.21
C LEU A 377 3.35 4.10 -12.55
N ASN A 378 4.60 3.83 -12.95
CA ASN A 378 5.07 4.24 -14.26
C ASN A 378 4.28 3.59 -15.41
N LEU A 379 3.91 2.32 -15.26
CA LEU A 379 3.02 1.63 -16.22
C LEU A 379 1.61 2.24 -16.24
N LEU A 380 1.08 2.66 -15.09
CA LEU A 380 -0.22 3.31 -15.00
C LEU A 380 -0.22 4.64 -15.77
N ILE A 381 0.81 5.46 -15.56
CA ILE A 381 0.99 6.73 -16.27
C ILE A 381 1.17 6.48 -17.77
N TYR A 382 1.99 5.49 -18.14
CA TYR A 382 2.17 5.10 -19.54
C TYR A 382 0.84 4.68 -20.19
N GLU A 383 0.01 3.89 -19.51
CA GLU A 383 -1.31 3.45 -20.00
C GLU A 383 -2.24 4.66 -20.19
N ALA A 384 -2.22 5.62 -19.26
CA ALA A 384 -3.03 6.83 -19.34
C ALA A 384 -2.61 7.72 -20.53
N LEU A 385 -1.32 8.06 -20.65
CA LEU A 385 -0.80 8.87 -21.75
C LEU A 385 -0.98 8.17 -23.11
N SER A 386 -0.77 6.86 -23.17
CA SER A 386 -0.98 6.08 -24.40
C SER A 386 -2.42 6.10 -24.89
N LYS A 387 -3.40 6.21 -23.99
CA LYS A 387 -4.84 6.25 -24.36
C LYS A 387 -5.23 7.54 -25.07
N GLU A 388 -4.53 8.64 -24.84
CA GLU A 388 -4.79 9.91 -25.52
C GLU A 388 -4.59 9.77 -27.03
N PHE A 389 -3.59 8.99 -27.43
CA PHE A 389 -3.32 8.66 -28.84
C PHE A 389 -4.29 7.66 -29.45
N ASN A 390 -5.18 7.04 -28.67
CA ASN A 390 -6.22 6.16 -29.22
C ASN A 390 -7.44 6.95 -29.70
N ARG A 391 -7.61 8.20 -29.24
CA ARG A 391 -8.71 9.07 -29.64
C ARG A 391 -8.54 9.59 -31.07
N GLN A 392 -9.65 9.98 -31.68
CA GLN A 392 -9.69 10.50 -33.06
C GLN A 392 -9.22 11.96 -33.11
N ASN A 393 -9.63 12.75 -32.12
CA ASN A 393 -9.06 14.06 -31.82
C ASN A 393 -8.05 13.90 -30.68
N ILE A 394 -6.79 14.14 -30.98
CA ILE A 394 -5.70 14.01 -30.00
C ILE A 394 -5.65 15.30 -29.21
N ILE A 395 -5.83 15.18 -27.90
CA ILE A 395 -5.61 16.25 -26.94
C ILE A 395 -4.54 15.72 -26.00
N LEU A 396 -3.36 16.32 -26.03
CA LEU A 396 -2.24 15.95 -25.18
C LEU A 396 -2.39 16.67 -23.84
N SER A 397 -2.44 15.91 -22.76
CA SER A 397 -2.51 16.49 -21.41
C SER A 397 -1.16 16.99 -20.88
N GLN A 398 -0.05 16.58 -21.51
CA GLN A 398 1.31 16.91 -21.10
C GLN A 398 2.12 17.60 -22.21
N ASN A 399 3.30 18.08 -21.85
CA ASN A 399 4.30 18.49 -22.83
C ASN A 399 4.86 17.29 -23.62
N MET A 400 5.41 17.53 -24.80
CA MET A 400 5.94 16.48 -25.67
C MET A 400 7.08 15.68 -25.01
N ASP A 401 7.93 16.35 -24.25
CA ASP A 401 9.08 15.74 -23.57
C ASP A 401 8.67 14.63 -22.60
N GLU A 402 7.53 14.78 -21.91
CA GLU A 402 7.03 13.77 -20.99
C GLU A 402 6.61 12.48 -21.73
N TYR A 403 6.01 12.60 -22.92
CA TYR A 403 5.67 11.44 -23.76
C TYR A 403 6.92 10.75 -24.31
N ILE A 404 7.95 11.52 -24.69
CA ILE A 404 9.23 11.01 -25.18
C ILE A 404 9.97 10.27 -24.06
N THR A 405 10.14 10.93 -22.91
CA THR A 405 10.86 10.39 -21.74
C THR A 405 10.23 9.10 -21.24
N ARG A 406 8.91 8.97 -21.35
CA ARG A 406 8.17 7.75 -20.96
C ARG A 406 8.07 6.70 -22.07
N GLY A 407 8.64 6.94 -23.25
CA GLY A 407 8.61 6.03 -24.40
C GLY A 407 7.21 5.83 -24.98
N VAL A 408 6.29 6.79 -24.76
CA VAL A 408 4.97 6.78 -25.39
C VAL A 408 5.10 7.12 -26.87
N ILE A 409 5.96 8.07 -27.19
CA ILE A 409 6.33 8.43 -28.57
C ILE A 409 7.84 8.31 -28.73
N PRO A 410 8.35 8.03 -29.94
CA PRO A 410 9.78 7.98 -30.17
C PRO A 410 10.36 9.39 -30.13
N GLU A 411 11.58 9.52 -29.60
CA GLU A 411 12.38 10.73 -29.75
C GLU A 411 12.69 10.98 -31.24
N LEU A 412 12.71 12.25 -31.62
CA LEU A 412 12.98 12.65 -32.99
C LEU A 412 14.47 12.38 -33.31
N PRO A 413 14.81 11.61 -34.35
CA PRO A 413 16.20 11.34 -34.65
C PRO A 413 16.96 12.60 -35.09
N HIS A 414 18.28 12.58 -34.89
CA HIS A 414 19.16 13.66 -35.35
C HIS A 414 18.99 13.88 -36.85
N GLY A 415 18.78 15.15 -37.25
CA GLY A 415 18.61 15.56 -38.64
C GLY A 415 17.16 15.77 -39.08
N TYR A 416 16.17 15.41 -38.26
CA TYR A 416 14.75 15.67 -38.53
C TYR A 416 14.28 16.86 -37.69
N LYS A 417 13.44 17.74 -38.25
CA LYS A 417 12.93 18.92 -37.54
C LYS A 417 11.54 18.72 -36.94
N ASN A 418 10.75 17.81 -37.48
CA ASN A 418 9.37 17.55 -37.07
C ASN A 418 8.94 16.10 -37.38
N TYR A 419 7.79 15.69 -36.86
CA TYR A 419 7.27 14.34 -37.08
C TYR A 419 6.78 14.11 -38.52
N ILE A 420 6.46 15.17 -39.29
CA ILE A 420 6.15 15.09 -40.73
C ILE A 420 7.36 14.59 -41.55
N GLU A 421 8.54 15.13 -41.31
CA GLU A 421 9.78 14.69 -41.96
C GLU A 421 10.15 13.28 -41.50
N TYR A 422 10.00 13.01 -40.20
CA TYR A 422 10.33 11.71 -39.63
C TYR A 422 9.41 10.59 -40.16
N GLU A 423 8.11 10.85 -40.35
CA GLU A 423 7.14 9.91 -40.94
C GLU A 423 7.60 9.38 -42.32
N LYS A 424 8.29 10.22 -43.10
CA LYS A 424 8.77 9.87 -44.45
C LYS A 424 10.13 9.14 -44.47
N SER A 425 10.75 8.93 -43.31
CA SER A 425 12.10 8.38 -43.21
C SER A 425 12.15 6.85 -43.21
N ASP A 426 13.30 6.29 -43.59
CA ASP A 426 13.57 4.86 -43.42
C ASP A 426 13.59 4.43 -41.95
N MET A 427 13.89 5.37 -41.03
CA MET A 427 13.86 5.09 -39.59
C MET A 427 12.45 4.86 -39.06
N PHE A 428 11.45 5.54 -39.64
CA PHE A 428 10.04 5.28 -39.32
C PHE A 428 9.63 3.84 -39.65
N ILE A 429 10.16 3.26 -40.75
CA ILE A 429 9.87 1.87 -41.14
C ILE A 429 10.32 0.88 -40.05
N ARG A 430 11.36 1.20 -39.28
CA ARG A 430 11.89 0.35 -38.20
C ARG A 430 11.04 0.40 -36.91
N LEU A 431 10.13 1.36 -36.77
CA LEU A 431 9.26 1.46 -35.59
C LEU A 431 8.24 0.32 -35.51
N ASN A 432 7.86 -0.02 -34.29
CA ASN A 432 6.76 -0.96 -34.06
C ASN A 432 5.41 -0.34 -34.49
N LYS A 433 4.40 -1.18 -34.73
CA LYS A 433 3.08 -0.77 -35.24
C LYS A 433 2.42 0.33 -34.38
N ALA A 434 2.55 0.25 -33.06
CA ALA A 434 1.94 1.22 -32.14
C ALA A 434 2.63 2.59 -32.23
N LEU A 435 3.97 2.63 -32.24
CA LEU A 435 4.74 3.85 -32.37
C LEU A 435 4.56 4.48 -33.76
N LYS A 436 4.49 3.67 -34.82
CA LYS A 436 4.14 4.16 -36.17
C LYS A 436 2.81 4.91 -36.17
N ALA A 437 1.76 4.29 -35.61
CA ALA A 437 0.43 4.91 -35.55
C ALA A 437 0.44 6.23 -34.76
N ARG A 438 1.25 6.32 -33.69
CA ARG A 438 1.41 7.56 -32.91
C ARG A 438 2.16 8.65 -33.68
N VAL A 439 3.23 8.30 -34.39
CA VAL A 439 4.00 9.25 -35.22
C VAL A 439 3.15 9.79 -36.37
N VAL A 440 2.39 8.95 -37.08
CA VAL A 440 1.46 9.38 -38.14
C VAL A 440 0.44 10.39 -37.58
N LYS A 441 -0.09 10.09 -36.40
CA LYS A 441 -1.03 10.96 -35.69
C LYS A 441 -0.41 12.32 -35.32
N LEU A 442 0.83 12.34 -34.84
CA LEU A 442 1.55 13.59 -34.57
C LEU A 442 1.82 14.39 -35.85
N ALA A 443 2.26 13.73 -36.93
CA ALA A 443 2.47 14.36 -38.22
C ALA A 443 1.17 14.99 -38.78
N MET A 444 0.01 14.36 -38.56
CA MET A 444 -1.29 14.93 -38.91
C MET A 444 -1.63 16.18 -38.09
N LEU A 445 -1.29 16.23 -36.81
CA LEU A 445 -1.50 17.42 -35.97
C LEU A 445 -0.61 18.58 -36.42
N GLU A 446 0.67 18.32 -36.68
CA GLU A 446 1.60 19.33 -37.17
C GLU A 446 1.13 19.92 -38.52
N LYS A 447 0.62 19.09 -39.43
CA LYS A 447 0.04 19.54 -40.71
C LYS A 447 -1.14 20.50 -40.52
N ARG A 448 -1.93 20.35 -39.45
CA ARG A 448 -3.08 21.24 -39.16
C ARG A 448 -2.67 22.59 -38.56
N ILE A 449 -1.48 22.69 -37.97
CA ILE A 449 -0.97 23.92 -37.35
C ILE A 449 -0.24 24.81 -38.39
N ILE A 450 0.25 24.21 -39.47
CA ILE A 450 1.03 24.91 -40.53
C ILE A 450 0.11 25.55 -41.60
N VAL A 451 -1.20 25.26 -41.57
CA VAL A 451 -2.22 25.93 -42.39
C VAL A 451 -2.77 27.12 -41.61
#